data_AF-A0A7U2EU46-F1
#
_entry.id   AF-A0A7U2EU46-F1
#
_cell.length_a   1.000
_cell.length_b   1.000
_cell.length_c   1.000
_cell.angle_alpha   90.00
_cell.angle_beta   90.00
_cell.angle_gamma   90.00
#
_symmetry.space_group_name_H-M   'P 1'
#
loop_
_entity.id
_entity.type
_entity.pdbx_description
1 polymer ?
#
loop_
_entity_poly.entity_id
_entity_poly.type
_entity_poly.pdbx_seq_one_letter_code
_entity_poly.pdbx_strand_id
1 'polypeptide(L)'
;MGVCLPPLTKLALILTVELSWNDSLKHAERRRVFNVTELKRFAAAAVDRKVEDIASFVKLAEGGFNRTFLITMYDGFQFVGRIPYPVTEPKHLVVASEVATMEFLRSHDIRVPKIYSYSSTSDNAAGTEYLFMERVCGTHLGDIWFDLSEKARITVVTNLVELESRLFSLEFPASGSLYYTKDLPAGFNKVDIPTPESPCDARFCIGPDTRLHLWHGKRLHIQTDRGPSADAAATLEAGAKKEIACLTKFGRPLHPFQRLRREIYGYQKQSPSEHLDNLDKYLRTVPYLISDSNGVLTRPTLRHPDLQPNNIFISKDLGITGLIDWQHCAILPLFLQCGIPNSFQNYGDSVSESLTPPEVPPNFDELSDSEQFQEVLLLRRRQLHYFYVTATERLNPVHYHALTYKFSTLRRKLFDHASSPWEGDNVTLKANLICLTKNWADVVTSESSTNDTAKTLCPIAFSEEEVSECLRLNAAQIEADEQLQACRDVVGIGPEGWVPVEQYDEIKQKENQLKADALEAAESEQERQELREHWIFGDFDEEEYS
;
A
#
# COMPACT_ATOMS: atom_id res chain seq x y z
N MET A 1 10.38 0.02 58.57
CA MET A 1 10.85 -0.92 57.52
C MET A 1 10.23 -0.46 56.22
N GLY A 2 11.04 0.13 55.34
CA GLY A 2 10.60 0.65 54.06
C GLY A 2 10.33 -0.48 53.08
N VAL A 3 9.19 -0.42 52.41
CA VAL A 3 8.94 -1.21 51.20
C VAL A 3 9.30 -0.32 50.03
N CYS A 4 10.47 -0.61 49.44
CA CYS A 4 10.90 -0.08 48.15
C CYS A 4 9.87 -0.49 47.08
N LEU A 5 9.15 0.49 46.53
CA LEU A 5 8.54 0.32 45.21
C LEU A 5 9.67 0.32 44.17
N PRO A 6 9.71 -0.64 43.22
CA PRO A 6 10.71 -0.65 42.18
C PRO A 6 10.51 0.53 41.20
N PRO A 7 11.56 0.97 40.49
CA PRO A 7 11.46 2.07 39.54
C PRO A 7 10.51 1.71 38.38
N LEU A 8 9.60 2.62 38.06
CA LEU A 8 8.78 2.62 36.85
C LEU A 8 9.67 2.79 35.61
N THR A 9 10.28 1.70 35.10
CA THR A 9 11.08 1.71 33.86
C THR A 9 10.39 1.04 32.66
N LYS A 10 9.10 0.70 32.76
CA LYS A 10 8.31 0.17 31.63
C LYS A 10 6.97 0.90 31.52
N LEU A 11 6.92 1.89 30.64
CA LEU A 11 5.66 2.52 30.21
C LEU A 11 5.03 1.63 29.11
N ALA A 12 3.92 0.97 29.44
CA ALA A 12 2.94 0.56 28.42
C ALA A 12 2.01 1.76 28.22
N LEU A 13 2.24 2.55 27.18
CA LEU A 13 1.42 3.72 26.85
C LEU A 13 0.10 3.27 26.20
N ILE A 14 -0.99 3.93 26.62
CA ILE A 14 -2.38 3.71 26.21
C ILE A 14 -2.52 3.83 24.68
N LEU A 15 -3.27 2.90 24.08
CA LEU A 15 -3.53 2.79 22.65
C LEU A 15 -4.52 3.88 22.20
N THR A 16 -4.41 4.34 20.95
CA THR A 16 -5.30 5.37 20.40
C THR A 16 -6.26 4.81 19.35
N VAL A 17 -6.17 3.50 19.06
CA VAL A 17 -7.04 2.79 18.11
C VAL A 17 -7.26 1.36 18.62
N GLU A 18 -8.49 0.87 18.46
CA GLU A 18 -8.90 -0.53 18.66
C GLU A 18 -9.33 -1.15 17.32
N LEU A 19 -9.41 -2.48 17.28
CA LEU A 19 -9.80 -3.22 16.08
C LEU A 19 -11.10 -3.99 16.30
N SER A 20 -11.95 -3.99 15.28
CA SER A 20 -13.23 -4.69 15.33
C SER A 20 -13.07 -6.21 15.38
N TRP A 21 -11.95 -6.78 14.97
CA TRP A 21 -11.63 -8.20 15.11
C TRP A 21 -10.15 -8.41 15.37
N ASN A 22 -9.80 -9.54 15.97
CA ASN A 22 -8.44 -9.94 16.35
C ASN A 22 -7.70 -8.88 17.17
N ASP A 23 -8.43 -8.06 17.94
CA ASP A 23 -7.89 -6.90 18.65
C ASP A 23 -6.70 -7.25 19.56
N SER A 24 -6.85 -8.33 20.35
CA SER A 24 -5.79 -8.83 21.23
C SER A 24 -4.54 -9.27 20.46
N LEU A 25 -4.70 -9.95 19.31
CA LEU A 25 -3.59 -10.37 18.46
C LEU A 25 -2.86 -9.16 17.89
N LYS A 26 -3.62 -8.22 17.33
CA LYS A 26 -3.09 -7.01 16.68
C LYS A 26 -2.41 -6.07 17.69
N HIS A 27 -2.92 -6.00 18.91
CA HIS A 27 -2.23 -5.34 20.02
C HIS A 27 -0.92 -6.02 20.40
N ALA A 28 -0.88 -7.35 20.41
CA ALA A 28 0.36 -8.09 20.67
C ALA A 28 1.41 -7.84 19.56
N GLU A 29 0.99 -7.86 18.29
CA GLU A 29 1.84 -7.59 17.11
C GLU A 29 2.45 -6.18 17.13
N ARG A 30 1.71 -5.20 17.67
CA ARG A 30 2.13 -3.79 17.78
C ARG A 30 2.81 -3.48 19.12
N ARG A 31 2.86 -4.43 20.06
CA ARG A 31 3.48 -4.22 21.37
C ARG A 31 5.01 -4.28 21.27
N ARG A 32 5.64 -3.13 21.44
CA ARG A 32 7.11 -3.00 21.52
C ARG A 32 7.56 -2.61 22.92
N VAL A 33 8.55 -3.32 23.45
CA VAL A 33 9.26 -2.97 24.69
C VAL A 33 10.63 -2.43 24.32
N PHE A 34 10.97 -1.25 24.80
CA PHE A 34 12.25 -0.57 24.53
C PHE A 34 12.65 0.31 25.72
N ASN A 35 13.92 0.70 25.78
CA ASN A 35 14.45 1.57 26.83
C ASN A 35 14.22 3.05 26.47
N VAL A 36 13.22 3.66 27.11
CA VAL A 36 12.82 5.06 26.87
C VAL A 36 13.95 6.05 27.23
N THR A 37 14.74 5.78 28.27
CA THR A 37 15.83 6.66 28.70
C THR A 37 16.92 6.71 27.65
N GLU A 38 17.34 5.56 27.12
CA GLU A 38 18.33 5.50 26.05
C GLU A 38 17.79 6.06 24.73
N LEU A 39 16.51 5.85 24.43
CA LEU A 39 15.90 6.47 23.26
C LEU A 39 15.89 8.00 23.35
N LYS A 40 15.58 8.57 24.53
CA LYS A 40 15.70 10.02 24.77
C LYS A 40 17.15 10.50 24.63
N ARG A 41 18.12 9.69 25.06
CA ARG A 41 19.56 9.96 24.86
C ARG A 41 19.92 10.04 23.39
N PHE A 42 19.49 9.09 22.58
CA PHE A 42 19.69 9.13 21.14
C PHE A 42 18.96 10.29 20.48
N ALA A 43 17.73 10.60 20.91
CA ALA A 43 16.96 11.72 20.39
C ALA A 43 17.65 13.07 20.62
N ALA A 44 18.16 13.31 21.83
CA ALA A 44 18.90 14.54 22.14
C ALA A 44 20.22 14.63 21.35
N ALA A 45 20.97 13.53 21.30
CA ALA A 45 22.23 13.46 20.57
C ALA A 45 22.04 13.67 19.06
N ALA A 46 20.92 13.21 18.48
CA ALA A 46 20.61 13.37 17.05
C ALA A 46 20.50 14.82 16.59
N VAL A 47 20.32 15.76 17.53
CA VAL A 47 20.18 17.19 17.27
C VAL A 47 21.16 18.03 18.07
N ASP A 48 22.29 17.42 18.45
CA ASP A 48 23.42 18.04 19.17
C ASP A 48 23.04 18.68 20.51
N ARG A 49 22.16 18.02 21.28
CA ARG A 49 21.64 18.49 22.57
C ARG A 49 21.81 17.44 23.66
N LYS A 50 21.54 17.85 24.92
CA LYS A 50 21.58 16.96 26.07
C LYS A 50 20.18 16.44 26.42
N VAL A 51 20.12 15.33 27.15
CA VAL A 51 18.84 14.70 27.55
C VAL A 51 18.03 15.61 28.46
N GLU A 52 18.72 16.39 29.28
CA GLU A 52 18.11 17.37 30.19
C GLU A 52 17.41 18.51 29.44
N ASP A 53 17.71 18.69 28.15
CA ASP A 53 17.09 19.72 27.30
C ASP A 53 15.72 19.28 26.74
N ILE A 54 15.33 18.00 26.92
CA ILE A 54 14.03 17.49 26.48
C ILE A 54 12.95 17.93 27.47
N ALA A 55 12.07 18.82 27.02
CA ALA A 55 10.91 19.28 27.78
C ALA A 55 9.77 18.26 27.78
N SER A 56 9.50 17.62 26.64
CA SER A 56 8.45 16.60 26.54
C SER A 56 8.75 15.53 25.50
N PHE A 57 8.24 14.32 25.79
CA PHE A 57 8.27 13.17 24.89
C PHE A 57 6.88 12.54 24.94
N VAL A 58 6.06 12.83 23.95
CA VAL A 58 4.64 12.46 23.93
C VAL A 58 4.32 11.62 22.70
N LYS A 59 3.40 10.66 22.85
CA LYS A 59 2.87 9.92 21.72
C LYS A 59 2.14 10.89 20.79
N LEU A 60 2.48 10.88 19.50
CA LEU A 60 1.87 11.74 18.49
C LEU A 60 0.78 11.00 17.72
N ALA A 61 1.10 9.80 17.23
CA ALA A 61 0.19 9.00 16.41
C ALA A 61 0.59 7.51 16.43
N GLU A 62 -0.35 6.64 16.05
CA GLU A 62 -0.10 5.25 15.68
C GLU A 62 -0.55 5.04 14.24
N GLY A 63 0.38 4.61 13.38
CA GLY A 63 0.06 4.14 12.03
C GLY A 63 -0.08 2.62 12.02
N GLY A 64 -0.19 2.03 10.82
CA GLY A 64 -0.21 0.57 10.66
C GLY A 64 1.11 -0.12 11.01
N PHE A 65 2.24 0.58 10.81
CA PHE A 65 3.58 0.00 10.91
C PHE A 65 4.49 0.64 11.97
N ASN A 66 4.16 1.85 12.43
CA ASN A 66 5.04 2.61 13.31
C ASN A 66 4.27 3.27 14.44
N ARG A 67 4.95 3.37 15.59
CA ARG A 67 4.57 4.28 16.67
C ARG A 67 5.37 5.56 16.55
N THR A 68 4.68 6.69 16.63
CA THR A 68 5.27 8.01 16.41
C THR A 68 5.20 8.86 17.68
N PHE A 69 6.28 9.54 18.00
CA PHE A 69 6.44 10.41 19.16
C PHE A 69 6.81 11.82 18.73
N LEU A 70 6.19 12.81 19.36
CA LEU A 70 6.62 14.20 19.28
C LEU A 70 7.58 14.49 20.44
N ILE A 71 8.76 14.98 20.08
CA ILE A 71 9.83 15.32 21.01
C ILE A 71 10.00 16.83 20.98
N THR A 72 9.86 17.47 22.14
CA THR A 72 9.96 18.93 22.29
C THR A 72 11.10 19.26 23.24
N MET A 73 11.98 20.16 22.82
CA MET A 73 13.07 20.71 23.61
C MET A 73 12.63 21.97 24.37
N TYR A 74 13.34 22.37 25.43
CA TYR A 74 13.00 23.55 26.24
C TYR A 74 13.06 24.89 25.48
N ASP A 75 13.85 24.97 24.42
CA ASP A 75 13.90 26.15 23.54
C ASP A 75 12.77 26.17 22.50
N GLY A 76 11.86 25.20 22.55
CA GLY A 76 10.72 25.07 21.62
C GLY A 76 11.03 24.30 20.34
N PHE A 77 12.26 23.82 20.12
CA PHE A 77 12.57 22.97 18.96
C PHE A 77 11.82 21.63 19.04
N GLN A 78 11.20 21.22 17.93
CA GLN A 78 10.36 20.03 17.86
C GLN A 78 10.74 19.13 16.69
N PHE A 79 10.71 17.82 16.95
CA PHE A 79 10.99 16.80 15.94
C PHE A 79 10.24 15.51 16.26
N VAL A 80 10.25 14.58 15.30
CA VAL A 80 9.49 13.34 15.35
C VAL A 80 10.43 12.15 15.54
N GLY A 81 10.08 11.25 16.46
CA GLY A 81 10.69 9.93 16.59
C GLY A 81 9.72 8.84 16.18
N ARG A 82 10.13 7.93 15.30
CA ARG A 82 9.36 6.76 14.86
C ARG A 82 10.04 5.49 15.34
N ILE A 83 9.23 4.53 15.79
CA ILE A 83 9.64 3.18 16.16
C ILE A 83 8.78 2.20 15.35
N PRO A 84 9.36 1.33 14.52
CA PRO A 84 8.61 0.31 13.80
C PRO A 84 8.06 -0.74 14.76
N TYR A 85 6.89 -1.27 14.43
CA TYR A 85 6.29 -2.37 15.18
C TYR A 85 7.02 -3.69 14.93
N PRO A 86 6.92 -4.66 15.86
CA PRO A 86 7.44 -6.00 15.66
C PRO A 86 7.01 -6.67 14.36
N VAL A 87 5.79 -6.42 13.88
CA VAL A 87 5.21 -6.99 12.66
C VAL A 87 5.81 -6.43 11.35
N THR A 88 6.48 -5.27 11.41
CA THR A 88 7.12 -4.68 10.23
C THR A 88 8.38 -5.46 9.89
N GLU A 89 8.30 -6.38 8.93
CA GLU A 89 9.44 -7.19 8.50
C GLU A 89 9.75 -6.99 7.02
N PRO A 90 11.04 -7.05 6.62
CA PRO A 90 12.25 -7.16 7.43
C PRO A 90 12.67 -5.80 8.01
N LYS A 91 12.69 -5.67 9.35
CA LYS A 91 12.89 -4.36 10.04
C LYS A 91 14.09 -3.57 9.52
N HIS A 92 15.23 -4.24 9.43
CA HIS A 92 16.48 -3.61 9.03
C HIS A 92 16.41 -3.00 7.63
N LEU A 93 15.91 -3.77 6.66
CA LEU A 93 15.83 -3.29 5.28
C LEU A 93 14.77 -2.20 5.14
N VAL A 94 13.62 -2.33 5.80
CA VAL A 94 12.53 -1.35 5.73
C VAL A 94 12.99 0.01 6.28
N VAL A 95 13.62 0.04 7.47
CA VAL A 95 14.10 1.30 8.07
C VAL A 95 15.26 1.89 7.25
N ALA A 96 16.24 1.06 6.86
CA ALA A 96 17.37 1.52 6.07
C ALA A 96 16.91 2.12 4.72
N SER A 97 15.94 1.47 4.07
CA SER A 97 15.43 1.92 2.79
C SER A 97 14.61 3.20 2.87
N GLU A 98 13.75 3.31 3.88
CA GLU A 98 12.96 4.51 4.12
C GLU A 98 13.86 5.74 4.33
N VAL A 99 14.90 5.59 5.15
CA VAL A 99 15.87 6.67 5.41
C VAL A 99 16.61 7.06 4.13
N ALA A 100 17.16 6.08 3.40
CA ALA A 100 17.93 6.36 2.20
C ALA A 100 17.07 6.99 1.10
N THR A 101 15.81 6.53 0.96
CA THR A 101 14.84 7.13 0.04
C THR A 101 14.61 8.60 0.36
N MET A 102 14.31 8.95 1.61
CA MET A 102 14.10 10.36 1.96
C MET A 102 15.35 11.22 1.74
N GLU A 103 16.52 10.73 2.11
CA GLU A 103 17.78 11.47 1.90
C GLU A 103 18.11 11.66 0.42
N PHE A 104 17.88 10.65 -0.43
CA PHE A 104 18.01 10.77 -1.88
C PHE A 104 17.03 11.79 -2.46
N LEU A 105 15.76 11.76 -2.02
CA LEU A 105 14.75 12.71 -2.46
C LEU A 105 15.10 14.15 -2.05
N ARG A 106 15.62 14.34 -0.83
CA ARG A 106 16.09 15.65 -0.38
C ARG A 106 17.27 16.17 -1.20
N SER A 107 18.20 15.31 -1.65
CA SER A 107 19.30 15.73 -2.52
C SER A 107 18.85 16.13 -3.93
N HIS A 108 17.59 15.87 -4.28
CA HIS A 108 16.94 16.27 -5.54
C HIS A 108 15.84 17.32 -5.31
N ASP A 109 15.94 18.08 -4.22
CA ASP A 109 15.05 19.19 -3.84
C ASP A 109 13.57 18.78 -3.67
N ILE A 110 13.28 17.50 -3.41
CA ILE A 110 11.94 17.03 -3.07
C ILE A 110 11.71 17.27 -1.58
N ARG A 111 10.57 17.88 -1.25
CA ARG A 111 10.21 18.23 0.12
C ARG A 111 9.76 16.99 0.89
N VAL A 112 10.68 16.39 1.63
CA VAL A 112 10.44 15.29 2.57
C VAL A 112 11.15 15.61 3.89
N PRO A 113 10.76 15.02 5.03
CA PRO A 113 11.41 15.28 6.32
C PRO A 113 12.93 15.10 6.27
N LYS A 114 13.68 16.06 6.84
CA LYS A 114 15.12 15.85 7.10
C LYS A 114 15.32 14.75 8.13
N ILE A 115 16.27 13.85 7.88
CA ILE A 115 16.66 12.82 8.85
C ILE A 115 17.71 13.39 9.81
N TYR A 116 17.52 13.18 11.10
CA TYR A 116 18.48 13.56 12.14
C TYR A 116 19.36 12.37 12.55
N SER A 117 18.75 11.22 12.81
CA SER A 117 19.46 9.99 13.16
C SER A 117 18.52 8.79 13.03
N TYR A 118 19.08 7.60 12.83
CA TYR A 118 18.32 6.36 12.78
C TYR A 118 19.18 5.19 13.25
N SER A 119 18.52 4.11 13.66
CA SER A 119 19.12 2.79 13.80
C SER A 119 18.18 1.78 13.15
N SER A 120 18.70 1.04 12.17
CA SER A 120 17.96 -0.01 11.48
C SER A 120 18.08 -1.37 12.18
N THR A 121 18.72 -1.45 13.34
CA THR A 121 18.79 -2.69 14.12
C THR A 121 18.38 -2.42 15.57
N SER A 122 17.83 -3.43 16.24
CA SER A 122 17.60 -3.37 17.69
C SER A 122 18.87 -3.54 18.53
N ASP A 123 20.02 -3.79 17.90
CA ASP A 123 21.32 -3.94 18.55
C ASP A 123 21.91 -2.56 18.94
N ASN A 124 21.22 -1.90 19.85
CA ASN A 124 21.58 -0.62 20.42
C ASN A 124 21.03 -0.51 21.85
N ALA A 125 21.47 0.49 22.62
CA ALA A 125 21.10 0.63 24.03
C ALA A 125 19.59 0.86 24.28
N ALA A 126 18.84 1.32 23.26
CA ALA A 126 17.38 1.45 23.33
C ALA A 126 16.67 0.10 23.14
N GLY A 127 17.35 -0.91 22.57
CA GLY A 127 16.78 -2.23 22.29
C GLY A 127 15.75 -2.23 21.17
N THR A 128 15.77 -1.21 20.29
CA THR A 128 14.83 -1.09 19.18
C THR A 128 15.39 -0.26 18.03
N GLU A 129 14.97 -0.58 16.82
CA GLU A 129 15.10 0.30 15.67
C GLU A 129 14.38 1.62 15.93
N TYR A 130 14.91 2.71 15.37
CA TYR A 130 14.30 4.03 15.48
C TYR A 130 14.66 4.91 14.29
N LEU A 131 13.85 5.95 14.09
CA LEU A 131 14.09 7.02 13.14
C LEU A 131 13.71 8.37 13.77
N PHE A 132 14.67 9.28 13.88
CA PHE A 132 14.45 10.68 14.26
C PHE A 132 14.51 11.57 13.03
N MET A 133 13.46 12.35 12.83
CA MET A 133 13.29 13.18 11.63
C MET A 133 12.60 14.49 11.95
N GLU A 134 12.70 15.44 11.01
CA GLU A 134 12.04 16.73 11.03
C GLU A 134 10.53 16.59 11.24
N ARG A 135 9.97 17.45 12.10
CA ARG A 135 8.52 17.65 12.14
C ARG A 135 8.13 18.55 10.96
N VAL A 136 7.41 18.00 9.99
CA VAL A 136 6.91 18.79 8.86
C VAL A 136 5.95 19.87 9.35
N CYS A 137 6.19 21.10 8.92
CA CYS A 137 5.30 22.24 9.17
C CYS A 137 4.23 22.32 8.07
N GLY A 138 2.97 22.48 8.47
CA GLY A 138 1.85 22.59 7.55
C GLY A 138 0.56 22.07 8.16
N THR A 139 -0.51 22.12 7.38
CA THR A 139 -1.79 21.44 7.68
C THR A 139 -1.78 20.10 6.95
N HIS A 140 -2.25 19.03 7.59
CA HIS A 140 -2.49 17.77 6.88
C HIS A 140 -3.58 18.01 5.84
N LEU A 141 -3.35 17.61 4.59
CA LEU A 141 -4.35 17.77 3.54
C LEU A 141 -5.63 16.99 3.86
N GLY A 142 -5.52 15.86 4.57
CA GLY A 142 -6.65 15.09 5.10
C GLY A 142 -7.61 15.89 5.97
N ASP A 143 -7.09 16.74 6.86
CA ASP A 143 -7.89 17.51 7.84
C ASP A 143 -8.86 18.49 7.18
N ILE A 144 -8.51 18.98 5.98
CA ILE A 144 -9.32 19.94 5.23
C ILE A 144 -9.84 19.35 3.91
N TRP A 145 -9.66 18.05 3.69
CA TRP A 145 -9.83 17.43 2.37
C TRP A 145 -11.25 17.66 1.84
N PHE A 146 -12.26 17.44 2.66
CA PHE A 146 -13.66 17.61 2.26
C PHE A 146 -14.13 19.08 2.22
N ASP A 147 -13.36 19.99 2.82
CA ASP A 147 -13.66 21.43 2.87
C ASP A 147 -13.03 22.24 1.72
N LEU A 148 -12.20 21.60 0.91
CA LEU A 148 -11.55 22.27 -0.23
C LEU A 148 -12.56 22.71 -1.29
N SER A 149 -12.60 24.01 -1.54
CA SER A 149 -13.25 24.58 -2.73
C SER A 149 -12.69 23.98 -4.02
N GLU A 150 -13.45 24.05 -5.11
CA GLU A 150 -13.00 23.54 -6.41
C GLU A 150 -11.65 24.12 -6.85
N LYS A 151 -11.49 25.45 -6.75
CA LYS A 151 -10.24 26.12 -7.08
C LYS A 151 -9.07 25.60 -6.24
N ALA A 152 -9.30 25.38 -4.94
CA ALA A 152 -8.28 24.84 -4.05
C ALA A 152 -7.91 23.40 -4.43
N ARG A 153 -8.89 22.56 -4.81
CA ARG A 153 -8.63 21.20 -5.32
C ARG A 153 -7.78 21.21 -6.58
N ILE A 154 -8.09 22.08 -7.55
CA ILE A 154 -7.30 22.24 -8.78
C ILE A 154 -5.84 22.62 -8.43
N THR A 155 -5.64 23.57 -7.51
CA THR A 155 -4.30 23.98 -7.07
C THR A 155 -3.54 22.83 -6.41
N VAL A 156 -4.15 22.11 -5.46
CA VAL A 156 -3.52 20.98 -4.78
C VAL A 156 -3.15 19.87 -5.77
N VAL A 157 -4.09 19.48 -6.64
CA VAL A 157 -3.87 18.46 -7.67
C VAL A 157 -2.74 18.88 -8.61
N THR A 158 -2.71 20.13 -9.06
CA THR A 158 -1.65 20.65 -9.94
C THR A 158 -0.29 20.55 -9.26
N ASN A 159 -0.17 21.04 -8.02
CA ASN A 159 1.07 20.97 -7.24
C ASN A 159 1.55 19.53 -7.03
N LEU A 160 0.61 18.60 -6.83
CA LEU A 160 0.90 17.18 -6.65
C LEU A 160 1.46 16.54 -7.92
N VAL A 161 0.82 16.79 -9.07
CA VAL A 161 1.27 16.26 -10.36
C VAL A 161 2.63 16.85 -10.76
N GLU A 162 2.88 18.13 -10.49
CA GLU A 162 4.21 18.72 -10.69
C GLU A 162 5.29 18.00 -9.87
N LEU A 163 4.96 17.64 -8.62
CA LEU A 163 5.86 16.90 -7.77
C LEU A 163 6.05 15.45 -8.25
N GLU A 164 4.99 14.75 -8.68
CA GLU A 164 5.11 13.42 -9.31
C GLU A 164 5.93 13.49 -10.60
N SER A 165 5.79 14.55 -11.41
CA SER A 165 6.62 14.77 -12.61
C SER A 165 8.10 14.82 -12.27
N ARG A 166 8.46 15.51 -11.17
CA ARG A 166 9.84 15.56 -10.67
C ARG A 166 10.33 14.18 -10.19
N LEU A 167 9.50 13.43 -9.47
CA LEU A 167 9.83 12.07 -9.02
C LEU A 167 10.05 11.13 -10.20
N PHE A 168 9.20 11.21 -11.23
CA PHE A 168 9.27 10.36 -12.42
C PHE A 168 10.43 10.72 -13.34
N SER A 169 11.04 11.88 -13.14
CA SER A 169 12.23 12.33 -13.87
C SER A 169 13.54 11.85 -13.25
N LEU A 170 13.48 11.22 -12.06
CA LEU A 170 14.65 10.63 -11.42
C LEU A 170 15.04 9.34 -12.17
N GLU A 171 16.32 9.17 -12.46
CA GLU A 171 16.86 8.02 -13.18
C GLU A 171 17.45 6.98 -12.21
N PHE A 172 17.12 5.71 -12.41
CA PHE A 172 17.60 4.61 -11.59
C PHE A 172 18.13 3.46 -12.45
N PRO A 173 19.22 2.79 -12.03
CA PRO A 173 19.85 1.73 -12.82
C PRO A 173 19.14 0.38 -12.73
N ALA A 174 18.23 0.19 -11.77
CA ALA A 174 17.52 -1.06 -11.53
C ALA A 174 16.22 -0.83 -10.73
N SER A 175 15.34 -1.83 -10.73
CA SER A 175 14.15 -1.91 -9.86
C SER A 175 14.50 -2.56 -8.53
N GLY A 176 13.80 -2.19 -7.46
CA GLY A 176 14.07 -2.63 -6.09
C GLY A 176 13.78 -1.52 -5.08
N SER A 177 14.42 -1.54 -3.91
CA SER A 177 14.33 -0.44 -2.95
C SER A 177 15.67 0.29 -2.83
N LEU A 178 15.64 1.57 -2.46
CA LEU A 178 16.83 2.43 -2.37
C LEU A 178 17.45 2.32 -0.98
N TYR A 179 18.78 2.24 -0.89
CA TYR A 179 19.54 2.10 0.35
C TYR A 179 20.79 2.97 0.36
N TYR A 180 21.33 3.21 1.56
CA TYR A 180 22.74 3.58 1.66
C TYR A 180 23.62 2.36 1.44
N THR A 181 24.73 2.54 0.72
CA THR A 181 25.68 1.45 0.44
C THR A 181 26.23 0.79 1.70
N LYS A 182 26.37 1.56 2.79
CA LYS A 182 26.81 1.08 4.11
C LYS A 182 25.79 0.21 4.84
N ASP A 183 24.51 0.39 4.57
CA ASP A 183 23.43 -0.33 5.24
C ASP A 183 23.15 -1.69 4.57
N LEU A 184 23.74 -1.93 3.38
CA LEU A 184 23.73 -3.23 2.71
C LEU A 184 25.14 -3.85 2.72
N PRO A 185 25.48 -4.67 3.74
CA PRO A 185 26.78 -5.29 3.88
C PRO A 185 27.04 -6.35 2.79
N ALA A 186 28.27 -6.90 2.77
CA ALA A 186 28.67 -7.92 1.81
C ALA A 186 27.76 -9.15 1.89
N GLY A 187 27.21 -9.58 0.74
CA GLY A 187 26.28 -10.71 0.63
C GLY A 187 24.91 -10.34 0.08
N PHE A 188 24.55 -9.06 0.05
CA PHE A 188 23.39 -8.58 -0.67
C PHE A 188 23.73 -8.29 -2.14
N ASN A 189 22.85 -8.70 -3.06
CA ASN A 189 22.86 -8.17 -4.41
C ASN A 189 22.48 -6.70 -4.35
N LYS A 190 23.28 -5.83 -4.98
CA LYS A 190 23.02 -4.40 -5.06
C LYS A 190 23.54 -3.81 -6.37
N VAL A 191 22.90 -2.74 -6.83
CA VAL A 191 23.31 -1.96 -7.99
C VAL A 191 23.55 -0.53 -7.53
N ASP A 192 24.78 -0.06 -7.64
CA ASP A 192 25.16 1.28 -7.20
C ASP A 192 24.51 2.37 -8.07
N ILE A 193 24.04 3.45 -7.45
CA ILE A 193 23.51 4.61 -8.16
C ILE A 193 24.69 5.56 -8.44
N PRO A 194 25.00 5.87 -9.71
CA PRO A 194 26.11 6.75 -10.05
C PRO A 194 25.91 8.15 -9.45
N THR A 195 26.90 8.65 -8.70
CA THR A 195 26.93 10.04 -8.24
C THR A 195 27.89 10.87 -9.10
N PRO A 196 27.48 12.05 -9.61
CA PRO A 196 28.34 12.89 -10.46
C PRO A 196 29.65 13.31 -9.79
N GLU A 197 29.65 13.41 -8.45
CA GLU A 197 30.75 13.96 -7.66
C GLU A 197 31.84 12.91 -7.29
N SER A 198 31.52 11.62 -7.34
CA SER A 198 32.47 10.53 -7.08
C SER A 198 31.93 9.20 -7.64
N PRO A 199 32.37 8.76 -8.83
CA PRO A 199 31.93 7.50 -9.43
C PRO A 199 32.43 6.25 -8.68
N CYS A 200 33.44 6.39 -7.83
CA CYS A 200 34.09 5.28 -7.13
C CYS A 200 33.56 5.04 -5.70
N ASP A 201 32.69 5.91 -5.18
CA ASP A 201 32.11 5.79 -3.83
C ASP A 201 30.64 6.20 -3.88
N ALA A 202 29.81 5.32 -4.45
CA ALA A 202 28.38 5.55 -4.58
C ALA A 202 27.74 5.60 -3.18
N ARG A 203 27.19 6.77 -2.81
CA ARG A 203 26.48 6.96 -1.54
C ARG A 203 25.23 6.08 -1.44
N PHE A 204 24.53 5.89 -2.55
CA PHE A 204 23.26 5.16 -2.62
C PHE A 204 23.35 3.98 -3.58
N CYS A 205 22.55 2.94 -3.31
CA CYS A 205 22.41 1.77 -4.16
C CYS A 205 20.96 1.27 -4.17
N ILE A 206 20.62 0.50 -5.19
CA ILE A 206 19.37 -0.25 -5.28
C ILE A 206 19.63 -1.66 -4.75
N GLY A 207 18.81 -2.08 -3.79
CA GLY A 207 18.90 -3.38 -3.14
C GLY A 207 17.57 -4.14 -3.21
N PRO A 208 17.38 -5.13 -2.32
CA PRO A 208 16.15 -5.91 -2.26
C PRO A 208 14.92 -5.03 -2.06
N ASP A 209 13.84 -5.36 -2.77
CA ASP A 209 12.53 -4.72 -2.65
C ASP A 209 11.93 -4.96 -1.26
N THR A 210 11.44 -3.89 -0.63
CA THR A 210 10.87 -3.90 0.74
C THR A 210 9.36 -3.96 0.79
N ARG A 211 8.65 -4.06 -0.34
CA ARG A 211 7.18 -4.13 -0.37
C ARG A 211 6.67 -5.29 0.49
N LEU A 212 5.69 -4.99 1.33
CA LEU A 212 5.22 -5.87 2.40
C LEU A 212 4.87 -7.28 1.92
N HIS A 213 4.19 -7.42 0.77
CA HIS A 213 3.77 -8.70 0.23
C HIS A 213 4.95 -9.64 -0.12
N LEU A 214 6.19 -9.14 -0.24
CA LEU A 214 7.36 -9.98 -0.49
C LEU A 214 7.93 -10.65 0.78
N TRP A 215 7.51 -10.18 1.96
CA TRP A 215 8.13 -10.51 3.23
C TRP A 215 7.15 -10.99 4.30
N HIS A 216 5.88 -10.61 4.19
CA HIS A 216 4.87 -10.88 5.20
C HIS A 216 4.70 -12.38 5.53
N GLY A 217 4.68 -12.70 6.82
CA GLY A 217 4.43 -14.04 7.35
C GLY A 217 5.50 -15.07 6.96
N LYS A 218 5.09 -16.26 6.53
CA LYS A 218 5.98 -17.38 6.16
C LYS A 218 6.91 -17.07 4.99
N ARG A 219 6.61 -16.02 4.21
CA ARG A 219 7.44 -15.53 3.10
C ARG A 219 8.80 -15.04 3.59
N LEU A 220 8.91 -14.57 4.83
CA LEU A 220 10.18 -14.20 5.46
C LEU A 220 11.18 -15.38 5.49
N HIS A 221 10.68 -16.62 5.55
CA HIS A 221 11.48 -17.84 5.62
C HIS A 221 11.71 -18.52 4.26
N ILE A 222 11.35 -17.84 3.16
CA ILE A 222 11.61 -18.28 1.80
C ILE A 222 12.89 -17.62 1.29
N GLN A 223 13.83 -18.43 0.84
CA GLN A 223 15.00 -17.98 0.10
C GLN A 223 14.61 -17.82 -1.37
N THR A 224 14.31 -16.59 -1.76
CA THR A 224 14.02 -16.20 -3.14
C THR A 224 14.74 -14.90 -3.44
N ASP A 225 15.01 -14.66 -4.72
CA ASP A 225 15.52 -13.38 -5.17
C ASP A 225 14.45 -12.30 -4.97
N ARG A 226 14.83 -11.20 -4.34
CA ARG A 226 13.97 -10.04 -4.06
C ARG A 226 14.52 -8.77 -4.72
N GLY A 227 15.38 -8.95 -5.72
CA GLY A 227 16.05 -7.86 -6.40
C GLY A 227 17.37 -7.47 -5.74
N PRO A 228 18.05 -6.44 -6.29
CA PRO A 228 17.56 -5.56 -7.36
C PRO A 228 17.41 -6.26 -8.72
N SER A 229 16.45 -5.81 -9.52
CA SER A 229 16.14 -6.37 -10.85
C SER A 229 16.57 -5.40 -11.95
N ALA A 230 17.48 -5.83 -12.83
CA ALA A 230 17.99 -5.00 -13.91
C ALA A 230 16.99 -4.81 -15.07
N ASP A 231 16.08 -5.77 -15.26
CA ASP A 231 15.08 -5.74 -16.32
C ASP A 231 13.65 -5.91 -15.79
N ALA A 232 12.68 -5.52 -16.62
CA ALA A 232 11.27 -5.57 -16.28
C ALA A 232 10.72 -7.00 -16.13
N ALA A 233 11.27 -7.97 -16.85
CA ALA A 233 10.80 -9.36 -16.77
C ALA A 233 11.16 -9.96 -15.41
N ALA A 234 12.42 -9.80 -14.96
CA ALA A 234 12.84 -10.21 -13.63
C ALA A 234 11.98 -9.57 -12.52
N THR A 235 11.60 -8.29 -12.70
CA THR A 235 10.69 -7.60 -11.77
C THR A 235 9.31 -8.26 -11.72
N LEU A 236 8.72 -8.57 -12.89
CA LEU A 236 7.41 -9.23 -13.00
C LEU A 236 7.43 -10.66 -12.41
N GLU A 237 8.52 -11.39 -12.60
CA GLU A 237 8.63 -12.78 -12.16
C GLU A 237 8.85 -12.93 -10.65
N ALA A 238 9.48 -11.95 -9.99
CA ALA A 238 9.93 -12.08 -8.59
C ALA A 238 8.80 -12.41 -7.63
N GLY A 239 7.66 -11.69 -7.74
CA GLY A 239 6.48 -11.89 -6.90
C GLY A 239 5.88 -13.29 -7.05
N ALA A 240 5.69 -13.73 -8.30
CA ALA A 240 5.13 -15.05 -8.62
C ALA A 240 6.05 -16.20 -8.18
N LYS A 241 7.36 -16.11 -8.45
CA LYS A 241 8.35 -17.11 -8.01
C LYS A 241 8.37 -17.25 -6.48
N LYS A 242 8.27 -16.12 -5.77
CA LYS A 242 8.15 -16.12 -4.30
C LYS A 242 6.87 -16.84 -3.87
N GLU A 243 5.70 -16.52 -4.43
CA GLU A 243 4.46 -17.19 -4.04
C GLU A 243 4.48 -18.69 -4.34
N ILE A 244 5.00 -19.10 -5.51
CA ILE A 244 5.19 -20.52 -5.85
C ILE A 244 6.04 -21.22 -4.80
N ALA A 245 7.18 -20.63 -4.42
CA ALA A 245 8.06 -21.19 -3.40
C ALA A 245 7.39 -21.26 -2.01
N CYS A 246 6.62 -20.24 -1.64
CA CYS A 246 5.87 -20.19 -0.38
C CYS A 246 4.79 -21.29 -0.33
N LEU A 247 3.96 -21.38 -1.37
CA LEU A 247 2.87 -22.36 -1.45
C LEU A 247 3.38 -23.79 -1.61
N THR A 248 4.51 -24.01 -2.29
CA THR A 248 5.11 -25.34 -2.37
C THR A 248 5.60 -25.82 -1.00
N LYS A 249 6.12 -24.92 -0.17
CA LYS A 249 6.70 -25.26 1.14
C LYS A 249 5.65 -25.31 2.26
N PHE A 250 4.67 -24.41 2.22
CA PHE A 250 3.74 -24.16 3.33
C PHE A 250 2.26 -24.22 2.93
N GLY A 251 1.96 -24.40 1.65
CA GLY A 251 0.60 -24.39 1.14
C GLY A 251 -0.25 -25.52 1.73
N ARG A 252 -1.48 -25.17 2.08
CA ARG A 252 -2.52 -26.08 2.58
C ARG A 252 -3.88 -25.54 2.15
N PRO A 253 -4.93 -26.36 2.15
CA PRO A 253 -6.27 -25.85 1.89
C PRO A 253 -6.69 -24.78 2.92
N LEU A 254 -7.24 -23.67 2.45
CA LEU A 254 -7.68 -22.53 3.28
C LEU A 254 -9.11 -22.13 2.91
N HIS A 255 -9.88 -21.62 3.86
CA HIS A 255 -11.06 -20.83 3.47
C HIS A 255 -10.60 -19.51 2.85
N PRO A 256 -11.39 -18.88 1.98
CA PRO A 256 -11.19 -17.49 1.64
C PRO A 256 -11.03 -16.63 2.92
N PHE A 257 -9.97 -15.83 2.98
CA PHE A 257 -9.70 -14.95 4.11
C PHE A 257 -10.85 -14.00 4.35
N GLN A 258 -11.34 -13.36 3.29
CA GLN A 258 -12.56 -12.58 3.33
C GLN A 258 -13.77 -13.49 3.52
N ARG A 259 -14.41 -13.38 4.69
CA ARG A 259 -15.43 -14.31 5.15
C ARG A 259 -16.68 -14.36 4.26
N LEU A 260 -17.13 -13.23 3.71
CA LEU A 260 -18.28 -13.22 2.78
C LEU A 260 -18.00 -14.03 1.50
N ARG A 261 -16.74 -14.19 1.09
CA ARG A 261 -16.41 -15.01 -0.07
C ARG A 261 -16.51 -16.51 0.20
N ARG A 262 -16.67 -16.95 1.46
CA ARG A 262 -16.72 -18.39 1.81
C ARG A 262 -18.00 -19.06 1.31
N GLU A 263 -19.12 -18.33 1.30
CA GLU A 263 -20.40 -18.83 0.81
C GLU A 263 -20.34 -19.22 -0.67
N ILE A 264 -19.58 -18.46 -1.47
CA ILE A 264 -19.36 -18.70 -2.90
C ILE A 264 -18.83 -20.13 -3.17
N TYR A 265 -18.08 -20.68 -2.20
CA TYR A 265 -17.51 -22.02 -2.26
C TYR A 265 -18.23 -23.03 -1.37
N GLY A 266 -19.45 -22.75 -0.93
CA GLY A 266 -20.20 -23.60 -0.01
C GLY A 266 -19.42 -23.85 1.29
N TYR A 267 -18.73 -22.83 1.77
CA TYR A 267 -17.89 -22.85 2.97
C TYR A 267 -16.76 -23.90 2.93
N GLN A 268 -16.37 -24.38 1.74
CA GLN A 268 -15.27 -25.33 1.62
C GLN A 268 -13.91 -24.63 1.56
N LYS A 269 -12.88 -25.31 2.08
CA LYS A 269 -11.48 -24.89 1.92
C LYS A 269 -11.03 -25.08 0.47
N GLN A 270 -10.35 -24.08 -0.07
CA GLN A 270 -9.81 -24.07 -1.43
C GLN A 270 -8.40 -24.64 -1.44
N SER A 271 -8.06 -25.41 -2.46
CA SER A 271 -6.71 -25.93 -2.65
C SER A 271 -5.80 -24.89 -3.31
N PRO A 272 -4.52 -24.75 -2.88
CA PRO A 272 -3.57 -23.85 -3.53
C PRO A 272 -3.11 -24.33 -4.92
N SER A 273 -3.44 -25.57 -5.31
CA SER A 273 -3.01 -26.17 -6.57
C SER A 273 -3.46 -25.37 -7.80
N GLU A 274 -4.67 -24.85 -7.79
CA GLU A 274 -5.18 -24.03 -8.90
C GLU A 274 -4.46 -22.69 -8.97
N HIS A 275 -4.18 -22.06 -7.83
CA HIS A 275 -3.42 -20.82 -7.79
C HIS A 275 -1.97 -21.03 -8.26
N LEU A 276 -1.33 -22.15 -7.89
CA LEU A 276 0.00 -22.52 -8.40
C LEU A 276 0.01 -22.67 -9.93
N ASP A 277 -1.01 -23.31 -10.50
CA ASP A 277 -1.17 -23.43 -11.96
C ASP A 277 -1.41 -22.06 -12.62
N ASN A 278 -2.18 -21.17 -11.99
CA ASN A 278 -2.35 -19.79 -12.47
C ASN A 278 -1.04 -18.99 -12.42
N LEU A 279 -0.19 -19.18 -11.39
CA LEU A 279 1.12 -18.54 -11.29
C LEU A 279 2.08 -19.04 -12.38
N ASP A 280 2.09 -20.34 -12.70
CA ASP A 280 2.85 -20.89 -13.84
C ASP A 280 2.38 -20.28 -15.16
N LYS A 281 1.06 -20.22 -15.37
CA LYS A 281 0.46 -19.57 -16.54
C LYS A 281 0.87 -18.09 -16.61
N TYR A 282 0.85 -17.35 -15.51
CA TYR A 282 1.32 -15.97 -15.45
C TYR A 282 2.79 -15.85 -15.88
N LEU A 283 3.69 -16.65 -15.33
CA LEU A 283 5.12 -16.64 -15.68
C LEU A 283 5.35 -16.86 -17.18
N ARG A 284 4.58 -17.75 -17.81
CA ARG A 284 4.64 -18.00 -19.27
C ARG A 284 4.21 -16.79 -20.11
N THR A 285 3.44 -15.86 -19.54
CA THR A 285 3.00 -14.64 -20.23
C THR A 285 3.96 -13.47 -20.07
N VAL A 286 4.81 -13.47 -19.04
CA VAL A 286 5.72 -12.35 -18.71
C VAL A 286 6.54 -11.85 -19.91
N PRO A 287 7.15 -12.69 -20.76
CA PRO A 287 7.93 -12.24 -21.91
C PRO A 287 7.15 -11.39 -22.94
N TYR A 288 5.82 -11.44 -22.88
CA TYR A 288 4.91 -10.78 -23.83
C TYR A 288 4.10 -9.65 -23.20
N LEU A 289 4.17 -9.47 -21.88
CA LEU A 289 3.36 -8.44 -21.20
C LEU A 289 3.78 -7.03 -21.61
N ILE A 290 5.04 -6.82 -22.01
CA ILE A 290 5.50 -5.51 -22.48
C ILE A 290 6.25 -5.66 -23.80
N SER A 291 5.82 -4.89 -24.79
CA SER A 291 6.56 -4.63 -26.03
C SER A 291 6.84 -3.14 -26.06
N ASP A 292 7.93 -2.75 -25.42
CA ASP A 292 8.36 -1.36 -25.31
C ASP A 292 9.66 -1.21 -26.08
N SER A 293 9.52 -0.85 -27.36
CA SER A 293 10.65 -0.75 -28.28
C SER A 293 11.63 0.36 -27.89
N ASN A 294 11.14 1.39 -27.18
CA ASN A 294 11.90 2.58 -26.80
C ASN A 294 12.40 2.58 -25.34
N GLY A 295 12.05 1.55 -24.55
CA GLY A 295 12.47 1.41 -23.15
C GLY A 295 11.83 2.39 -22.16
N VAL A 296 10.87 3.21 -22.59
CA VAL A 296 10.26 4.26 -21.76
C VAL A 296 9.35 3.67 -20.68
N LEU A 297 8.54 2.68 -21.02
CA LEU A 297 7.61 2.02 -20.11
C LEU A 297 8.34 1.09 -19.14
N THR A 298 9.44 0.49 -19.56
CA THR A 298 10.23 -0.46 -18.77
C THR A 298 11.24 0.21 -17.83
N ARG A 299 11.47 1.53 -18.00
CA ARG A 299 12.44 2.26 -17.17
C ARG A 299 12.08 2.21 -15.67
N PRO A 300 13.04 1.93 -14.78
CA PRO A 300 12.83 2.00 -13.34
C PRO A 300 12.41 3.41 -12.90
N THR A 301 11.28 3.51 -12.20
CA THR A 301 10.64 4.76 -11.78
C THR A 301 10.28 4.68 -10.30
N LEU A 302 10.53 5.77 -9.57
CA LEU A 302 10.14 5.91 -8.16
C LEU A 302 8.79 6.63 -8.07
N ARG A 303 7.89 6.08 -7.24
CA ARG A 303 6.63 6.72 -6.89
C ARG A 303 6.39 6.58 -5.40
N HIS A 304 5.70 7.55 -4.81
CA HIS A 304 5.27 7.47 -3.43
C HIS A 304 4.39 6.22 -3.20
N PRO A 305 4.68 5.37 -2.18
CA PRO A 305 3.98 4.11 -1.98
C PRO A 305 2.52 4.29 -1.53
N ASP A 306 2.23 5.37 -0.80
CA ASP A 306 0.90 5.63 -0.25
C ASP A 306 0.52 7.12 -0.34
N LEU A 307 0.23 7.59 -1.56
CA LEU A 307 -0.04 9.00 -1.85
C LEU A 307 -1.50 9.40 -1.50
N GLN A 308 -1.83 9.33 -0.21
CA GLN A 308 -3.13 9.73 0.34
C GLN A 308 -3.07 11.10 1.03
N PRO A 309 -4.21 11.81 1.19
CA PRO A 309 -4.25 13.16 1.79
C PRO A 309 -3.59 13.27 3.18
N ASN A 310 -3.65 12.23 4.01
CA ASN A 310 -3.06 12.25 5.34
C ASN A 310 -1.53 12.29 5.33
N ASN A 311 -0.90 11.88 4.23
CA ASN A 311 0.55 11.85 4.05
C ASN A 311 1.10 13.11 3.35
N ILE A 312 0.23 14.09 3.05
CA ILE A 312 0.58 15.32 2.35
C ILE A 312 0.39 16.51 3.29
N PHE A 313 1.46 17.29 3.50
CA PHE A 313 1.40 18.56 4.21
C PHE A 313 1.34 19.73 3.23
N ILE A 314 0.49 20.69 3.55
CA ILE A 314 0.36 21.91 2.75
C ILE A 314 0.52 23.17 3.60
N SER A 315 0.98 24.24 2.96
CA SER A 315 1.00 25.60 3.49
C SER A 315 -0.36 26.30 3.34
N LYS A 316 -0.48 27.51 3.91
CA LYS A 316 -1.72 28.31 3.82
C LYS A 316 -2.11 28.69 2.39
N ASP A 317 -1.14 28.76 1.49
CA ASP A 317 -1.27 29.01 0.06
C ASP A 317 -1.38 27.71 -0.77
N LEU A 318 -1.64 26.57 -0.12
CA LEU A 318 -1.84 25.25 -0.75
C LEU A 318 -0.60 24.67 -1.45
N GLY A 319 0.58 25.22 -1.19
CA GLY A 319 1.84 24.64 -1.63
C GLY A 319 2.19 23.40 -0.81
N ILE A 320 2.68 22.34 -1.46
CA ILE A 320 3.14 21.14 -0.74
C ILE A 320 4.41 21.48 0.06
N THR A 321 4.34 21.33 1.38
CA THR A 321 5.45 21.60 2.31
C THR A 321 6.20 20.34 2.71
N GLY A 322 5.58 19.17 2.61
CA GLY A 322 6.27 17.89 2.82
C GLY A 322 5.41 16.67 2.51
N LEU A 323 6.07 15.61 2.05
CA LEU A 323 5.50 14.27 1.94
C LEU A 323 6.13 13.34 2.98
N ILE A 324 5.29 12.60 3.69
CA ILE A 324 5.70 11.64 4.72
C ILE A 324 5.30 10.22 4.33
N ASP A 325 5.83 9.24 5.06
CA ASP A 325 5.52 7.82 4.92
C ASP A 325 6.05 7.18 3.61
N TRP A 326 7.37 7.26 3.45
CA TRP A 326 8.12 6.60 2.37
C TRP A 326 8.47 5.14 2.68
N GLN A 327 7.88 4.57 3.73
CA GLN A 327 8.07 3.18 4.09
C GLN A 327 7.55 2.26 2.97
N HIS A 328 8.24 1.14 2.71
CA HIS A 328 7.93 0.21 1.62
C HIS A 328 7.98 0.81 0.20
N CYS A 329 8.61 1.97 0.03
CA CYS A 329 8.84 2.56 -1.28
C CYS A 329 9.69 1.61 -2.15
N ALA A 330 9.25 1.40 -3.39
CA ALA A 330 9.94 0.62 -4.39
C ALA A 330 10.07 1.42 -5.68
N ILE A 331 11.16 1.17 -6.38
CA ILE A 331 11.42 1.57 -7.76
C ILE A 331 11.00 0.38 -8.62
N LEU A 332 10.11 0.61 -9.57
CA LEU A 332 9.56 -0.40 -10.47
C LEU A 332 9.50 0.18 -11.88
N PRO A 333 9.41 -0.66 -12.93
CA PRO A 333 9.12 -0.19 -14.28
C PRO A 333 7.96 0.81 -14.32
N LEU A 334 8.07 1.86 -15.13
CA LEU A 334 7.07 2.94 -15.24
C LEU A 334 5.65 2.41 -15.47
N PHE A 335 5.45 1.36 -16.28
CA PHE A 335 4.12 0.79 -16.52
C PHE A 335 3.50 0.14 -15.27
N LEU A 336 4.30 -0.18 -14.25
CA LEU A 336 3.83 -0.66 -12.94
C LEU A 336 3.58 0.49 -11.98
N GLN A 337 4.38 1.56 -12.06
CA GLN A 337 4.21 2.75 -11.22
C GLN A 337 3.09 3.68 -11.68
N CYS A 338 2.72 3.65 -12.96
CA CYS A 338 1.63 4.48 -13.46
C CYS A 338 0.34 4.14 -12.72
N GLY A 339 -0.46 5.14 -12.41
CA GLY A 339 -1.77 4.99 -11.77
C GLY A 339 -2.30 6.32 -11.28
N ILE A 340 -3.56 6.35 -10.85
CA ILE A 340 -4.18 7.49 -10.19
C ILE A 340 -4.27 7.13 -8.70
N PRO A 341 -3.83 7.99 -7.75
CA PRO A 341 -3.91 7.65 -6.33
C PRO A 341 -5.37 7.48 -5.89
N ASN A 342 -5.61 6.62 -4.91
CA ASN A 342 -6.97 6.18 -4.52
C ASN A 342 -7.90 7.34 -4.15
N SER A 343 -7.38 8.41 -3.55
CA SER A 343 -8.17 9.59 -3.20
C SER A 343 -8.60 10.45 -4.39
N PHE A 344 -8.02 10.24 -5.58
CA PHE A 344 -8.34 10.96 -6.82
C PHE A 344 -9.01 10.08 -7.88
N GLN A 345 -8.82 8.76 -7.82
CA GLN A 345 -9.39 7.84 -8.81
C GLN A 345 -10.91 7.68 -8.65
N ASN A 346 -11.57 7.33 -9.75
CA ASN A 346 -13.02 7.07 -9.80
C ASN A 346 -13.30 6.06 -10.94
N TYR A 347 -12.54 4.97 -10.97
CA TYR A 347 -12.64 3.93 -11.99
C TYR A 347 -14.02 3.26 -11.98
N GLY A 348 -14.53 2.83 -13.13
CA GLY A 348 -15.87 2.25 -13.28
C GLY A 348 -16.98 3.29 -13.45
N ASP A 349 -16.68 4.59 -13.31
CA ASP A 349 -17.60 5.67 -13.62
C ASP A 349 -17.40 6.16 -15.06
N SER A 350 -18.44 6.00 -15.90
CA SER A 350 -18.38 6.31 -17.33
C SER A 350 -18.02 7.77 -17.64
N VAL A 351 -18.48 8.72 -16.81
CA VAL A 351 -18.16 10.14 -16.93
C VAL A 351 -16.67 10.36 -16.70
N SER A 352 -16.13 9.79 -15.62
CA SER A 352 -14.70 9.88 -15.29
C SER A 352 -13.82 9.23 -16.37
N GLU A 353 -14.19 8.05 -16.86
CA GLU A 353 -13.45 7.34 -17.91
C GLU A 353 -13.48 8.04 -19.27
N SER A 354 -14.58 8.74 -19.57
CA SER A 354 -14.69 9.56 -20.79
C SER A 354 -13.88 10.86 -20.72
N LEU A 355 -13.35 11.21 -19.54
CA LEU A 355 -12.69 12.50 -19.26
C LEU A 355 -13.53 13.69 -19.72
N THR A 356 -14.84 13.60 -19.54
CA THR A 356 -15.74 14.73 -19.75
C THR A 356 -15.72 15.64 -18.52
N PRO A 357 -15.75 16.98 -18.70
CA PRO A 357 -15.90 17.91 -17.59
C PRO A 357 -17.15 17.57 -16.77
N PRO A 358 -17.02 17.26 -15.48
CA PRO A 358 -18.14 16.77 -14.68
C PRO A 358 -19.04 17.93 -14.22
N GLU A 359 -20.35 17.73 -14.36
CA GLU A 359 -21.40 18.68 -13.98
C GLU A 359 -22.43 17.99 -13.06
N VAL A 360 -23.18 18.78 -12.29
CA VAL A 360 -24.34 18.28 -11.53
C VAL A 360 -25.48 17.90 -12.48
N PRO A 361 -26.35 16.94 -12.12
CA PRO A 361 -27.49 16.60 -12.95
C PRO A 361 -28.45 17.80 -13.10
N PRO A 362 -29.12 17.99 -14.25
CA PRO A 362 -30.00 19.13 -14.48
C PRO A 362 -31.17 19.26 -13.49
N ASN A 363 -31.61 18.13 -12.90
CA ASN A 363 -32.67 18.07 -11.91
C ASN A 363 -32.16 18.13 -10.46
N PHE A 364 -30.91 18.56 -10.23
CA PHE A 364 -30.30 18.57 -8.90
C PHE A 364 -31.14 19.32 -7.85
N ASP A 365 -31.67 20.48 -8.21
CA ASP A 365 -32.50 21.32 -7.32
C ASP A 365 -33.86 20.66 -6.97
N GLU A 366 -34.25 19.62 -7.70
CA GLU A 366 -35.49 18.86 -7.48
C GLU A 366 -35.28 17.61 -6.61
N LEU A 367 -34.03 17.24 -6.31
CA LEU A 367 -33.68 16.08 -5.49
C LEU A 367 -33.88 16.34 -3.99
N SER A 368 -34.04 15.27 -3.21
CA SER A 368 -34.01 15.38 -1.75
C SER A 368 -32.63 15.77 -1.23
N ASP A 369 -32.55 16.35 -0.02
CA ASP A 369 -31.27 16.75 0.59
C ASP A 369 -30.23 15.61 0.63
N SER A 370 -30.68 14.38 0.88
CA SER A 370 -29.83 13.20 0.91
C SER A 370 -29.29 12.85 -0.48
N GLU A 371 -30.12 12.93 -1.52
CA GLU A 371 -29.72 12.68 -2.90
C GLU A 371 -28.81 13.79 -3.42
N GLN A 372 -29.11 15.06 -3.11
CA GLN A 372 -28.23 16.19 -3.41
C GLN A 372 -26.85 16.00 -2.77
N PHE A 373 -26.78 15.55 -1.52
CA PHE A 373 -25.52 15.26 -0.85
C PHE A 373 -24.71 14.17 -1.58
N GLN A 374 -25.36 13.08 -2.00
CA GLN A 374 -24.69 12.01 -2.76
C GLN A 374 -24.19 12.49 -4.12
N GLU A 375 -24.98 13.29 -4.83
CA GLU A 375 -24.59 13.88 -6.12
C GLU A 375 -23.40 14.84 -5.96
N VAL A 376 -23.34 15.63 -4.88
CA VAL A 376 -22.19 16.50 -4.57
C VAL A 376 -20.93 15.68 -4.29
N LEU A 377 -21.05 14.56 -3.55
CA LEU A 377 -19.91 13.66 -3.30
C LEU A 377 -19.43 12.98 -4.58
N LEU A 378 -20.36 12.56 -5.45
CA LEU A 378 -20.04 11.96 -6.75
C LEU A 378 -19.36 12.97 -7.68
N LEU A 379 -19.92 14.17 -7.80
CA LEU A 379 -19.31 15.28 -8.54
C LEU A 379 -17.89 15.53 -8.03
N ARG A 380 -17.71 15.57 -6.71
CA ARG A 380 -16.41 15.77 -6.08
C ARG A 380 -15.39 14.70 -6.49
N ARG A 381 -15.77 13.42 -6.55
CA ARG A 381 -14.90 12.32 -7.01
C ARG A 381 -14.55 12.46 -8.49
N ARG A 382 -15.56 12.71 -9.34
CA ARG A 382 -15.39 12.94 -10.78
C ARG A 382 -14.45 14.11 -11.08
N GLN A 383 -14.63 15.23 -10.36
CA GLN A 383 -13.79 16.42 -10.49
C GLN A 383 -12.33 16.14 -10.14
N LEU A 384 -12.05 15.46 -9.03
CA LEU A 384 -10.67 15.10 -8.68
C LEU A 384 -10.03 14.20 -9.72
N HIS A 385 -10.77 13.19 -10.21
CA HIS A 385 -10.29 12.31 -11.27
C HIS A 385 -9.93 13.10 -12.52
N TYR A 386 -10.87 13.91 -13.00
CA TYR A 386 -10.72 14.74 -14.18
C TYR A 386 -9.53 15.71 -14.03
N PHE A 387 -9.43 16.43 -12.90
CA PHE A 387 -8.32 17.35 -12.65
C PHE A 387 -6.97 16.64 -12.59
N TYR A 388 -6.91 15.45 -11.98
CA TYR A 388 -5.66 14.71 -11.89
C TYR A 388 -5.19 14.22 -13.26
N VAL A 389 -6.08 13.61 -14.04
CA VAL A 389 -5.72 13.09 -15.37
C VAL A 389 -5.33 14.22 -16.33
N THR A 390 -6.10 15.30 -16.37
CA THR A 390 -5.80 16.45 -17.25
C THR A 390 -4.53 17.21 -16.82
N ALA A 391 -4.28 17.35 -15.52
CA ALA A 391 -3.01 17.89 -15.04
C ALA A 391 -1.83 16.96 -15.40
N THR A 392 -2.02 15.64 -15.30
CA THR A 392 -1.00 14.63 -15.62
C THR A 392 -0.65 14.66 -17.11
N GLU A 393 -1.65 14.72 -17.99
CA GLU A 393 -1.45 14.91 -19.43
C GLU A 393 -0.57 16.12 -19.74
N ARG A 394 -0.84 17.25 -19.07
CA ARG A 394 -0.13 18.51 -19.32
C ARG A 394 1.28 18.57 -18.70
N LEU A 395 1.44 18.08 -17.48
CA LEU A 395 2.63 18.34 -16.64
C LEU A 395 3.54 17.13 -16.48
N ASN A 396 3.03 15.93 -16.76
CA ASN A 396 3.77 14.67 -16.71
C ASN A 396 3.37 13.75 -17.89
N PRO A 397 3.67 14.16 -19.15
CA PRO A 397 3.23 13.43 -20.33
C PRO A 397 3.76 12.00 -20.40
N VAL A 398 4.90 11.71 -19.76
CA VAL A 398 5.47 10.36 -19.69
C VAL A 398 4.61 9.44 -18.81
N HIS A 399 4.14 9.94 -17.66
CA HIS A 399 3.18 9.22 -16.83
C HIS A 399 1.83 9.07 -17.53
N TYR A 400 1.35 10.12 -18.19
CA TYR A 400 0.12 10.05 -18.97
C TYR A 400 0.19 8.98 -20.06
N HIS A 401 1.28 8.94 -20.84
CA HIS A 401 1.51 7.90 -21.83
C HIS A 401 1.44 6.48 -21.22
N ALA A 402 2.06 6.27 -20.06
CA ALA A 402 1.99 4.98 -19.36
C ALA A 402 0.60 4.67 -18.80
N LEU A 403 -0.17 5.67 -18.37
CA LEU A 403 -1.56 5.53 -17.92
C LEU A 403 -2.47 5.10 -19.06
N THR A 404 -2.37 5.77 -20.21
CA THR A 404 -3.20 5.52 -21.39
C THR A 404 -2.68 4.37 -22.26
N TYR A 405 -1.56 3.76 -21.88
CA TYR A 405 -1.03 2.59 -22.58
C TYR A 405 -2.07 1.46 -22.56
N LYS A 406 -2.27 0.81 -23.72
CA LYS A 406 -3.33 -0.16 -23.93
C LYS A 406 -3.23 -1.29 -22.90
N PHE A 407 -4.30 -1.54 -22.15
CA PHE A 407 -4.36 -2.48 -21.00
C PHE A 407 -3.29 -2.24 -19.91
N SER A 408 -2.94 -0.99 -19.62
CA SER A 408 -2.08 -0.60 -18.48
C SER A 408 -2.60 -1.16 -17.14
N THR A 409 -3.90 -1.00 -16.88
CA THR A 409 -4.56 -1.50 -15.67
C THR A 409 -4.51 -3.03 -15.57
N LEU A 410 -4.72 -3.76 -16.66
CA LEU A 410 -4.64 -5.23 -16.64
C LEU A 410 -3.23 -5.73 -16.32
N ARG A 411 -2.19 -5.09 -16.89
CA ARG A 411 -0.78 -5.44 -16.62
C ARG A 411 -0.42 -5.25 -15.15
N ARG A 412 -0.83 -4.13 -14.56
CA ARG A 412 -0.64 -3.85 -13.12
C ARG A 412 -1.37 -4.88 -12.26
N LYS A 413 -2.65 -5.12 -12.53
CA LYS A 413 -3.45 -6.14 -11.82
C LYS A 413 -2.84 -7.54 -11.90
N LEU A 414 -2.31 -7.94 -13.07
CA LEU A 414 -1.63 -9.23 -13.22
C LEU A 414 -0.39 -9.32 -12.33
N PHE A 415 0.45 -8.28 -12.33
CA PHE A 415 1.64 -8.20 -11.47
C PHE A 415 1.28 -8.21 -9.98
N ASP A 416 0.33 -7.37 -9.56
CA ASP A 416 -0.09 -7.26 -8.17
C ASP A 416 -0.67 -8.59 -7.69
N HIS A 417 -1.63 -9.17 -8.43
CA HIS A 417 -2.30 -10.41 -8.01
C HIS A 417 -1.40 -11.64 -8.10
N ALA A 418 -0.37 -11.65 -8.96
CA ALA A 418 0.63 -12.71 -8.99
C ALA A 418 1.66 -12.58 -7.86
N SER A 419 1.77 -11.40 -7.24
CA SER A 419 2.68 -11.12 -6.13
C SER A 419 1.98 -11.14 -4.76
N SER A 420 0.65 -11.02 -4.71
CA SER A 420 -0.13 -11.03 -3.48
C SER A 420 -0.07 -12.36 -2.73
N PRO A 421 -0.16 -12.35 -1.39
CA PRO A 421 -0.36 -13.56 -0.62
C PRO A 421 -1.59 -14.37 -1.08
N TRP A 422 -1.43 -15.67 -1.28
CA TRP A 422 -2.58 -16.54 -1.51
C TRP A 422 -3.36 -16.79 -0.21
N GLU A 423 -4.61 -16.33 -0.19
CA GLU A 423 -5.48 -16.29 0.98
C GLU A 423 -6.77 -17.10 0.77
N GLY A 424 -6.65 -18.25 0.10
CA GLY A 424 -7.79 -19.11 -0.25
C GLY A 424 -8.59 -18.62 -1.48
N ASP A 425 -8.02 -17.73 -2.29
CA ASP A 425 -8.63 -17.19 -3.51
C ASP A 425 -7.92 -17.68 -4.78
N ASN A 426 -8.64 -18.43 -5.61
CA ASN A 426 -8.16 -18.96 -6.89
C ASN A 426 -8.69 -18.17 -8.10
N VAL A 427 -9.57 -17.19 -7.90
CA VAL A 427 -10.35 -16.56 -8.97
C VAL A 427 -9.70 -15.27 -9.46
N THR A 428 -9.24 -14.43 -8.55
CA THR A 428 -8.78 -13.07 -8.86
C THR A 428 -7.63 -13.01 -9.88
N LEU A 429 -6.61 -13.87 -9.76
CA LEU A 429 -5.53 -13.96 -10.78
C LEU A 429 -6.03 -14.65 -12.06
N LYS A 430 -6.86 -15.70 -11.94
CA LYS A 430 -7.40 -16.44 -13.09
C LYS A 430 -8.26 -15.55 -13.99
N ALA A 431 -9.10 -14.70 -13.41
CA ALA A 431 -9.95 -13.77 -14.13
C ALA A 431 -9.11 -12.77 -14.97
N ASN A 432 -8.01 -12.26 -14.40
CA ASN A 432 -7.07 -11.41 -15.14
C ASN A 432 -6.37 -12.16 -16.28
N LEU A 433 -5.95 -13.41 -16.06
CA LEU A 433 -5.32 -14.23 -17.09
C LEU A 433 -6.30 -14.57 -18.22
N ILE A 434 -7.56 -14.86 -17.91
CA ILE A 434 -8.62 -15.05 -18.91
C ILE A 434 -8.85 -13.75 -19.70
N CYS A 435 -8.89 -12.61 -19.02
CA CYS A 435 -8.99 -11.30 -19.69
C CYS A 435 -7.80 -11.07 -20.63
N LEU A 436 -6.58 -11.42 -20.21
CA LEU A 436 -5.38 -11.39 -21.05
C LEU A 436 -5.51 -12.30 -22.27
N THR A 437 -5.94 -13.56 -22.10
CA THR A 437 -6.11 -14.51 -23.21
C THR A 437 -7.17 -14.03 -24.21
N LYS A 438 -8.30 -13.49 -23.74
CA LYS A 438 -9.37 -12.94 -24.60
C LYS A 438 -8.89 -11.75 -25.43
N ASN A 439 -8.00 -10.93 -24.87
CA ASN A 439 -7.46 -9.73 -25.51
C ASN A 439 -6.03 -9.94 -26.06
N TRP A 440 -5.58 -11.19 -26.22
CA TRP A 440 -4.16 -11.50 -26.47
C TRP A 440 -3.62 -10.81 -27.71
N ALA A 441 -4.35 -10.89 -28.83
CA ALA A 441 -3.93 -10.28 -30.09
C ALA A 441 -3.70 -8.77 -29.93
N ASP A 442 -4.54 -8.10 -29.16
CA ASP A 442 -4.47 -6.67 -28.90
C ASP A 442 -3.35 -6.28 -27.93
N VAL A 443 -2.95 -7.19 -27.04
CA VAL A 443 -1.88 -7.00 -26.06
C VAL A 443 -0.50 -7.09 -26.71
N VAL A 444 -0.30 -8.02 -27.66
CA VAL A 444 1.01 -8.27 -28.31
C VAL A 444 1.24 -7.41 -29.56
N THR A 445 0.21 -6.75 -30.09
CA THR A 445 0.31 -5.89 -31.29
C THR A 445 0.62 -4.44 -30.96
N SER A 446 0.90 -4.10 -29.70
CA SER A 446 0.89 -2.72 -29.23
C SER A 446 1.97 -1.80 -29.82
N GLU A 447 2.99 -2.29 -30.53
CA GLU A 447 3.97 -1.42 -31.24
C GLU A 447 4.59 -1.99 -32.54
N SER A 448 4.22 -3.18 -33.03
CA SER A 448 4.86 -3.76 -34.23
C SER A 448 4.28 -3.24 -35.55
N SER A 449 4.60 -1.99 -35.88
CA SER A 449 4.56 -1.56 -37.28
C SER A 449 5.73 -2.19 -38.05
N THR A 450 5.38 -3.00 -39.03
CA THR A 450 6.18 -3.53 -40.15
C THR A 450 6.97 -4.85 -39.94
N ASN A 451 6.45 -5.88 -40.60
CA ASN A 451 7.19 -6.91 -41.35
C ASN A 451 7.77 -8.17 -40.68
N ASP A 452 7.23 -8.65 -39.56
CA ASP A 452 7.37 -10.10 -39.22
C ASP A 452 6.31 -10.62 -38.21
N THR A 453 5.02 -10.43 -38.48
CA THR A 453 3.96 -10.95 -37.58
C THR A 453 3.63 -12.41 -37.90
N ALA A 454 4.51 -13.33 -37.51
CA ALA A 454 4.00 -14.60 -37.03
C ALA A 454 3.07 -14.26 -35.85
N LYS A 455 1.76 -14.47 -35.98
CA LYS A 455 0.81 -14.27 -34.86
C LYS A 455 1.32 -15.07 -33.68
N THR A 456 1.91 -14.39 -32.69
CA THR A 456 2.39 -15.04 -31.48
C THR A 456 1.19 -15.68 -30.81
N LEU A 457 1.14 -17.01 -30.80
CA LEU A 457 0.06 -17.74 -30.14
C LEU A 457 0.11 -17.45 -28.65
N CYS A 458 -1.07 -17.36 -28.01
CA CYS A 458 -1.13 -17.20 -26.57
C CYS A 458 -0.47 -18.41 -25.91
N PRO A 459 0.52 -18.21 -25.01
CA PRO A 459 1.24 -19.32 -24.39
C PRO A 459 0.38 -20.07 -23.37
N ILE A 460 -0.83 -19.59 -23.08
CA ILE A 460 -1.77 -20.16 -22.13
C ILE A 460 -3.16 -20.28 -22.76
N ALA A 461 -3.95 -21.21 -22.24
CA ALA A 461 -5.33 -21.42 -22.65
C ALA A 461 -6.17 -21.87 -21.45
N PHE A 462 -7.48 -21.65 -21.55
CA PHE A 462 -8.49 -22.08 -20.59
C PHE A 462 -9.64 -22.72 -21.37
N SER A 463 -10.27 -23.75 -20.82
CA SER A 463 -11.48 -24.33 -21.42
C SER A 463 -12.66 -23.37 -21.30
N GLU A 464 -13.71 -23.58 -22.12
CA GLU A 464 -14.93 -22.75 -22.03
C GLU A 464 -15.62 -22.89 -20.67
N GLU A 465 -15.58 -24.08 -20.09
CA GLU A 465 -16.09 -24.36 -18.74
C GLU A 465 -15.31 -23.60 -17.68
N GLU A 466 -13.97 -23.60 -17.77
CA GLU A 466 -13.12 -22.84 -16.85
C GLU A 466 -13.38 -21.34 -16.93
N VAL A 467 -13.58 -20.82 -18.14
CA VAL A 467 -13.89 -19.40 -18.37
C VAL A 467 -15.25 -19.05 -17.78
N SER A 468 -16.27 -19.86 -18.07
CA SER A 468 -17.64 -19.63 -17.57
C SER A 468 -17.68 -19.65 -16.04
N GLU A 469 -17.06 -20.66 -15.43
CA GLU A 469 -17.03 -20.80 -13.98
C GLU A 469 -16.23 -19.69 -13.29
N CYS A 470 -15.06 -19.34 -13.83
CA CYS A 470 -14.27 -18.24 -13.27
C CYS A 470 -15.01 -16.90 -13.33
N LEU A 471 -15.72 -16.61 -14.43
CA LEU A 471 -16.52 -15.38 -14.53
C LEU A 471 -17.70 -15.36 -13.56
N ARG A 472 -18.38 -16.50 -13.39
CA ARG A 472 -19.47 -16.66 -12.41
C ARG A 472 -18.96 -16.40 -10.99
N LEU A 473 -17.85 -17.02 -10.61
CA LEU A 473 -17.23 -16.85 -9.29
C LEU A 473 -16.71 -15.42 -9.08
N ASN A 474 -16.11 -14.81 -10.11
CA ASN A 474 -15.61 -13.43 -10.04
C ASN A 474 -16.75 -12.42 -9.84
N ALA A 475 -17.89 -12.62 -10.51
CA ALA A 475 -19.08 -11.78 -10.30
C ALA A 475 -19.60 -11.91 -8.85
N ALA A 476 -19.67 -13.12 -8.31
CA ALA A 476 -20.05 -13.35 -6.92
C ALA A 476 -19.05 -12.75 -5.92
N GLN A 477 -17.75 -12.75 -6.22
CA GLN A 477 -16.75 -12.08 -5.37
C GLN A 477 -16.93 -10.56 -5.36
N ILE A 478 -17.22 -9.94 -6.51
CA ILE A 478 -17.48 -8.50 -6.59
C ILE A 478 -18.71 -8.14 -5.74
N GLU A 479 -19.80 -8.91 -5.86
CA GLU A 479 -21.01 -8.70 -5.05
C GLU A 479 -20.72 -8.84 -3.54
N ALA A 480 -19.97 -9.88 -3.14
CA ALA A 480 -19.58 -10.08 -1.75
C ALA A 480 -18.69 -8.94 -1.21
N ASP A 481 -17.79 -8.39 -2.04
CA ASP A 481 -16.94 -7.26 -1.68
C ASP A 481 -17.75 -5.96 -1.51
N GLU A 482 -18.73 -5.72 -2.39
CA GLU A 482 -19.67 -4.59 -2.30
C GLU A 482 -20.54 -4.68 -1.03
N GLN A 483 -21.06 -5.88 -0.72
CA GLN A 483 -21.80 -6.13 0.51
C GLN A 483 -20.93 -5.91 1.76
N LEU A 484 -19.69 -6.39 1.76
CA LEU A 484 -18.76 -6.14 2.88
C LEU A 484 -18.56 -4.65 3.11
N GLN A 485 -18.39 -3.89 2.02
CA GLN A 485 -18.18 -2.45 2.10
C GLN A 485 -19.43 -1.75 2.64
N ALA A 486 -20.63 -2.13 2.18
CA ALA A 486 -21.87 -1.60 2.71
C ALA A 486 -22.03 -1.89 4.22
N CYS A 487 -21.70 -3.12 4.66
CA CYS A 487 -21.70 -3.46 6.09
C CYS A 487 -20.71 -2.60 6.89
N ARG A 488 -19.50 -2.37 6.37
CA ARG A 488 -18.50 -1.49 7.01
C ARG A 488 -19.00 -0.06 7.14
N ASP A 489 -19.61 0.48 6.10
CA ASP A 489 -20.13 1.85 6.07
C ASP A 489 -21.29 2.03 7.06
N VAL A 490 -22.18 1.05 7.16
CA VAL A 490 -23.30 1.06 8.13
C VAL A 490 -22.82 1.00 9.57
N VAL A 491 -21.82 0.14 9.84
CA VAL A 491 -21.32 -0.06 11.21
C VAL A 491 -20.36 1.08 11.61
N GLY A 492 -19.63 1.65 10.65
CA GLY A 492 -18.58 2.64 10.88
C GLY A 492 -17.18 2.02 11.09
N ILE A 493 -16.94 0.84 10.53
CA ILE A 493 -15.66 0.14 10.64
C ILE A 493 -14.78 0.53 9.44
N GLY A 494 -13.57 1.04 9.72
CA GLY A 494 -12.60 1.35 8.67
C GLY A 494 -12.07 0.09 7.96
N PRO A 495 -11.22 0.27 6.93
CA PRO A 495 -10.42 -0.83 6.37
C PRO A 495 -9.72 -1.61 7.49
N GLU A 496 -9.37 -2.89 7.29
CA GLU A 496 -8.66 -3.74 8.29
C GLU A 496 -9.26 -3.78 9.72
N GLY A 497 -10.47 -3.26 9.93
CA GLY A 497 -11.14 -3.27 11.23
C GLY A 497 -10.82 -2.05 12.10
N TRP A 498 -10.16 -1.01 11.56
CA TRP A 498 -9.77 0.18 12.30
C TRP A 498 -10.99 0.91 12.89
N VAL A 499 -10.97 1.14 14.21
CA VAL A 499 -12.04 1.84 14.95
C VAL A 499 -11.42 2.87 15.92
N PRO A 500 -11.85 4.16 15.88
CA PRO A 500 -11.43 5.14 16.87
C PRO A 500 -11.85 4.71 18.29
N VAL A 501 -10.94 4.83 19.27
CA VAL A 501 -11.19 4.41 20.66
C VAL A 501 -12.42 5.08 21.24
N GLU A 502 -12.65 6.36 20.91
CA GLU A 502 -13.80 7.11 21.42
C GLU A 502 -15.15 6.57 20.90
N GLN A 503 -15.14 5.84 19.78
CA GLN A 503 -16.33 5.31 19.12
C GLN A 503 -16.44 3.79 19.24
N TYR A 504 -15.49 3.12 19.90
CA TYR A 504 -15.40 1.67 19.90
C TYR A 504 -16.66 0.99 20.46
N ASP A 505 -17.12 1.41 21.64
CA ASP A 505 -18.30 0.83 22.27
C ASP A 505 -19.56 1.01 21.41
N GLU A 506 -19.72 2.16 20.75
CA GLU A 506 -20.85 2.43 19.85
C GLU A 506 -20.78 1.55 18.59
N ILE A 507 -19.61 1.47 17.97
CA ILE A 507 -19.37 0.65 16.78
C ILE A 507 -19.57 -0.84 17.11
N LYS A 508 -19.13 -1.30 18.27
CA LYS A 508 -19.38 -2.67 18.74
C LYS A 508 -20.86 -2.95 18.99
N GLN A 509 -21.63 -1.98 19.47
CA GLN A 509 -23.08 -2.14 19.57
C GLN A 509 -23.74 -2.27 18.19
N LYS A 510 -23.35 -1.44 17.22
CA LYS A 510 -23.83 -1.52 15.83
C LYS A 510 -23.47 -2.86 15.18
N GLU A 511 -22.25 -3.33 15.37
CA GLU A 511 -21.79 -4.65 14.88
C GLU A 511 -22.63 -5.79 15.46
N ASN A 512 -22.87 -5.77 16.78
CA ASN A 512 -23.69 -6.77 17.45
C ASN A 512 -25.15 -6.72 16.99
N GLN A 513 -25.71 -5.53 16.73
CA GLN A 513 -27.06 -5.38 16.19
C GLN A 513 -27.13 -5.96 14.77
N LEU A 514 -26.18 -5.63 13.90
CA LEU A 514 -26.12 -6.19 12.55
C LEU A 514 -26.03 -7.72 12.57
N LYS A 515 -25.26 -8.28 13.52
CA LYS A 515 -25.19 -9.73 13.72
C LYS A 515 -26.52 -10.34 14.16
N ALA A 516 -27.23 -9.69 15.08
CA ALA A 516 -28.53 -10.14 15.55
C ALA A 516 -29.57 -10.12 14.42
N ASP A 517 -29.61 -9.03 13.65
CA ASP A 517 -30.52 -8.86 12.51
C ASP A 517 -30.26 -9.93 11.44
N ALA A 518 -28.99 -10.20 11.12
CA ALA A 518 -28.61 -11.26 10.19
C ALA A 518 -29.04 -12.67 10.66
N LEU A 519 -28.90 -12.97 11.96
CA LEU A 519 -29.32 -14.25 12.54
C LEU A 519 -30.85 -14.42 12.60
N GLU A 520 -31.59 -13.32 12.78
CA GLU A 520 -33.05 -13.30 12.71
C GLU A 520 -33.54 -13.50 11.27
N ALA A 521 -32.90 -12.85 10.31
CA ALA A 521 -33.22 -12.94 8.88
C ALA A 521 -32.92 -14.30 8.26
N ALA A 522 -32.01 -15.09 8.85
CA ALA A 522 -31.63 -16.41 8.34
C ALA A 522 -32.84 -17.36 8.19
N GLU A 523 -32.96 -17.98 7.01
CA GLU A 523 -34.10 -18.82 6.63
C GLU A 523 -34.03 -20.23 7.22
N SER A 524 -32.84 -20.68 7.64
CA SER A 524 -32.61 -22.03 8.15
C SER A 524 -31.67 -22.09 9.35
N GLU A 525 -31.71 -23.17 10.14
CA GLU A 525 -30.74 -23.36 11.23
C GLU A 525 -29.33 -23.61 10.70
N GLN A 526 -29.20 -24.19 9.50
CA GLN A 526 -27.91 -24.35 8.84
C GLN A 526 -27.30 -22.97 8.55
N GLU A 527 -28.06 -22.06 7.93
CA GLU A 527 -27.61 -20.69 7.66
C GLU A 527 -27.27 -19.93 8.94
N ARG A 528 -28.08 -20.07 10.01
CA ARG A 528 -27.74 -19.51 11.32
C ARG A 528 -26.41 -20.03 11.86
N GLN A 529 -26.11 -21.31 11.65
CA GLN A 529 -24.84 -21.89 12.07
C GLN A 529 -23.67 -21.32 11.26
N GLU A 530 -23.81 -21.24 9.94
CA GLU A 530 -22.78 -20.64 9.06
C GLU A 530 -22.50 -19.18 9.43
N LEU A 531 -23.54 -18.37 9.67
CA LEU A 531 -23.40 -16.98 10.12
C LEU A 531 -22.69 -16.85 11.47
N ARG A 532 -22.91 -17.80 12.40
CA ARG A 532 -22.22 -17.81 13.70
C ARG A 532 -20.74 -18.15 13.54
N GLU A 533 -20.41 -19.15 12.73
CA GLU A 533 -19.04 -19.63 12.52
C GLU A 533 -18.21 -18.68 11.63
N HIS A 534 -18.85 -18.07 10.64
CA HIS A 534 -18.23 -17.26 9.60
C HIS A 534 -18.63 -15.79 9.64
N TRP A 535 -19.05 -15.30 10.82
CA TRP A 535 -19.42 -13.89 11.01
C TRP A 535 -18.35 -12.93 10.50
N ILE A 536 -18.74 -11.97 9.66
CA ILE A 536 -17.83 -11.15 8.86
C ILE A 536 -16.85 -10.28 9.67
N PHE A 537 -17.22 -9.93 10.91
CA PHE A 537 -16.42 -9.15 11.85
C PHE A 537 -15.94 -9.97 13.06
N GLY A 538 -16.03 -11.30 12.98
CA GLY A 538 -15.58 -12.18 14.06
C GLY A 538 -14.06 -12.38 14.07
N ASP A 539 -13.50 -12.62 15.26
CA ASP A 539 -12.11 -13.05 15.44
C ASP A 539 -11.82 -14.38 14.73
N PHE A 540 -10.62 -14.54 14.20
CA PHE A 540 -10.14 -15.76 13.54
C PHE A 540 -8.63 -15.97 13.70
N ASP A 541 -8.21 -17.21 13.49
CA ASP A 541 -6.79 -17.58 13.42
C ASP A 541 -6.15 -17.08 12.12
N GLU A 542 -5.32 -16.04 12.22
CA GLU A 542 -4.53 -15.50 11.11
C GLU A 542 -3.27 -16.33 10.83
N GLU A 543 -2.81 -17.21 11.74
CA GLU A 543 -1.65 -18.08 11.52
C GLU A 543 -1.89 -19.06 10.36
N GLU A 544 -3.17 -19.30 10.05
CA GLU A 544 -3.58 -20.04 8.88
C GLU A 544 -3.05 -19.42 7.57
N TYR A 545 -3.04 -18.09 7.49
CA TYR A 545 -2.84 -17.26 6.29
C TYR A 545 -1.47 -16.58 6.23
N SER A 546 -0.86 -16.31 7.40
CA SER A 546 0.48 -15.73 7.51
C SER A 546 1.55 -16.70 7.04
#